data_AF-A0A0Q2S2Z4-F1
#
_entry.id   AF-A0A0Q2S2Z4-F1
#
_cell.length_a   1.000
_cell.length_b   1.000
_cell.length_c   1.000
_cell.angle_alpha   90.00
_cell.angle_beta   90.00
_cell.angle_gamma   90.00
#
_symmetry.space_group_name_H-M   'P 1'
#
loop_
_entity.id
_entity.type
_entity.pdbx_description
1 polymer ?
#
loop_
_entity_poly.entity_id
_entity_poly.type
_entity_poly.pdbx_seq_one_letter_code
_entity_poly.pdbx_strand_id
1 'polypeptide(L)'
;MKKKVALVLMAVLVLSLVPFGRFASALYGTKIIDGNLSDWTVSDLIAVGQDNGQAGANLDKMYVSWDDQYLYIAIKTSNTQSWDVAYGIGIDVDPGTGNGYVSGGDSWGRSIEFSNGFALDYEIYFWWGWNSGMGTDNFNTWTGSGWNY
;
A
#
# COMPACT_ATOMS: atom_id res chain seq x y z
N MET A 1 -32.99 -7.64 -25.30
CA MET A 1 -32.90 -7.61 -23.82
C MET A 1 -31.51 -7.98 -23.30
N LYS A 2 -30.89 -9.09 -23.73
CA LYS A 2 -29.55 -9.53 -23.26
C LYS A 2 -28.42 -8.50 -23.40
N LYS A 3 -28.33 -7.76 -24.52
CA LYS A 3 -27.30 -6.73 -24.74
C LYS A 3 -27.45 -5.49 -23.84
N LYS A 4 -28.68 -5.14 -23.45
CA LYS A 4 -28.95 -4.00 -22.55
C LYS A 4 -28.62 -4.34 -21.10
N VAL A 5 -28.85 -5.59 -20.68
CA VAL A 5 -28.48 -6.09 -19.35
C VAL A 5 -26.96 -6.16 -19.19
N ALA A 6 -26.22 -6.61 -20.22
CA ALA A 6 -24.75 -6.63 -20.18
C ALA A 6 -24.14 -5.22 -20.10
N LEU A 7 -24.71 -4.24 -20.81
CA LEU A 7 -24.24 -2.85 -20.77
C LEU A 7 -24.52 -2.19 -19.40
N VAL A 8 -25.66 -2.52 -18.78
CA VAL A 8 -26.00 -2.05 -17.42
C VAL A 8 -25.12 -2.74 -16.37
N LEU A 9 -24.81 -4.04 -16.50
CA LEU A 9 -23.87 -4.71 -15.60
C LEU A 9 -22.45 -4.14 -15.73
N MET A 10 -21.97 -3.89 -16.95
CA MET A 10 -20.67 -3.24 -17.17
C MET A 10 -20.68 -1.80 -16.64
N ALA A 11 -21.75 -1.04 -16.87
CA ALA A 11 -21.88 0.30 -16.29
C ALA A 11 -21.93 0.26 -14.77
N VAL A 12 -22.56 -0.74 -14.15
CA VAL A 12 -22.58 -0.92 -12.68
C VAL A 12 -21.22 -1.39 -12.15
N LEU A 13 -20.47 -2.22 -12.88
CA LEU A 13 -19.08 -2.59 -12.53
C LEU A 13 -18.10 -1.42 -12.70
N VAL A 14 -18.34 -0.53 -13.67
CA VAL A 14 -17.52 0.66 -13.93
C VAL A 14 -17.97 1.85 -13.06
N LEU A 15 -19.23 1.91 -12.62
CA LEU A 15 -19.78 2.94 -11.70
C LEU A 15 -19.86 2.48 -10.24
N SER A 16 -19.61 1.21 -9.94
CA SER A 16 -19.23 0.75 -8.60
C SER A 16 -17.78 1.11 -8.27
N LEU A 17 -17.15 1.96 -9.08
CA LEU A 17 -16.22 2.98 -8.59
C LEU A 17 -16.98 3.82 -7.55
N VAL A 18 -17.09 3.26 -6.36
CA VAL A 18 -17.72 3.84 -5.20
C VAL A 18 -17.18 5.26 -5.04
N PRO A 19 -18.01 6.32 -5.16
CA PRO A 19 -17.58 7.64 -4.77
C PRO A 19 -17.79 7.78 -3.26
N PHE A 20 -17.05 6.99 -2.48
CA PHE A 20 -16.78 7.32 -1.08
C PHE A 20 -15.37 7.89 -1.12
N GLY A 21 -15.24 9.21 -1.08
CA GLY A 21 -13.96 9.95 -1.15
C GLY A 21 -13.00 9.72 0.03
N ARG A 22 -12.95 8.49 0.55
CA ARG A 22 -12.13 8.05 1.68
C ARG A 22 -11.38 6.73 1.42
N PHE A 23 -11.66 6.03 0.32
CA PHE A 23 -11.00 4.78 -0.02
C PHE A 23 -10.32 4.88 -1.38
N ALA A 24 -9.13 4.29 -1.49
CA ALA A 24 -8.48 4.06 -2.77
C ALA A 24 -8.75 2.61 -3.21
N SER A 25 -8.72 2.36 -4.52
CA SER A 25 -8.90 1.04 -5.11
C SER A 25 -7.71 0.69 -6.00
N ALA A 26 -7.21 -0.54 -5.89
CA ALA A 26 -6.20 -1.08 -6.79
C ALA A 26 -6.85 -1.91 -7.90
N LEU A 27 -6.37 -1.75 -9.14
CA LEU A 27 -6.87 -2.53 -10.27
C LEU A 27 -6.18 -3.89 -10.36
N TYR A 28 -6.92 -4.87 -10.88
CA TYR A 28 -6.38 -6.17 -11.25
C TYR A 28 -5.39 -6.02 -12.42
N GLY A 29 -4.18 -6.55 -12.25
CA GLY A 29 -3.12 -6.51 -13.24
C GLY A 29 -1.78 -7.00 -12.69
N THR A 30 -1.14 -7.92 -13.42
CA THR A 30 0.22 -8.36 -13.12
C THR A 30 1.22 -7.25 -13.47
N LYS A 31 2.20 -7.02 -12.58
CA LYS A 31 3.28 -6.03 -12.78
C LYS A 31 4.62 -6.72 -12.94
N ILE A 32 5.50 -6.10 -13.72
CA ILE A 32 6.90 -6.52 -13.84
C ILE A 32 7.68 -5.82 -12.72
N ILE A 33 8.40 -6.60 -11.90
CA ILE A 33 9.20 -6.06 -10.80
C ILE A 33 10.63 -5.81 -11.29
N ASP A 34 10.84 -4.64 -11.90
CA ASP A 34 12.14 -4.22 -12.46
C ASP A 34 12.57 -2.80 -12.04
N GLY A 35 11.79 -2.14 -11.18
CA GLY A 35 12.01 -0.76 -10.75
C GLY A 35 11.63 0.30 -11.78
N ASN A 36 11.12 -0.10 -12.94
CA ASN A 36 10.53 0.78 -13.94
C ASN A 36 9.04 0.94 -13.67
N LEU A 37 8.51 2.15 -13.84
CA LEU A 37 7.09 2.44 -13.64
C LEU A 37 6.27 2.48 -14.94
N SER A 38 6.83 2.04 -16.07
CA SER A 38 6.20 2.18 -17.39
C SER A 38 4.94 1.33 -17.59
N ASP A 39 4.81 0.20 -16.89
CA ASP A 39 3.62 -0.66 -16.84
C ASP A 39 2.64 -0.25 -15.71
N TRP A 40 2.99 0.77 -14.93
CA TRP A 40 2.14 1.35 -13.90
C TRP A 40 1.38 2.56 -14.46
N THR A 41 0.07 2.48 -14.41
CA THR A 41 -0.84 3.46 -15.01
C THR A 41 -1.43 4.39 -13.96
N VAL A 42 -2.11 5.46 -14.41
CA VAL A 42 -2.82 6.37 -13.50
C VAL A 42 -3.88 5.64 -12.67
N SER A 43 -4.45 4.55 -13.18
CA SER A 43 -5.43 3.76 -12.42
C SER A 43 -4.82 2.88 -11.34
N ASP A 44 -3.50 2.66 -11.35
CA ASP A 44 -2.79 1.96 -10.29
C ASP A 44 -2.35 2.92 -9.16
N LEU A 45 -2.40 4.24 -9.40
CA LEU A 45 -1.98 5.27 -8.45
C LEU A 45 -3.03 5.43 -7.36
N ILE A 46 -2.68 5.05 -6.12
CA ILE A 46 -3.61 5.12 -4.98
C ILE A 46 -3.33 6.28 -4.03
N ALA A 47 -2.11 6.83 -4.04
CA ALA A 47 -1.76 7.98 -3.22
C ALA A 47 -0.71 8.87 -3.90
N VAL A 48 -0.89 10.18 -3.73
CA VAL A 48 0.10 11.20 -4.07
C VAL A 48 0.58 11.82 -2.77
N GLY A 49 1.88 11.73 -2.53
CA GLY A 49 2.54 12.30 -1.39
C GLY A 49 2.48 13.82 -1.38
N GLN A 50 2.55 14.39 -0.19
CA GLN A 50 2.73 15.82 -0.01
C GLN A 50 4.21 16.07 0.21
N ASP A 51 4.77 17.04 -0.53
CA ASP A 51 6.14 17.47 -0.29
C ASP A 51 6.26 17.97 1.15
N ASN A 52 7.10 17.30 1.93
CA ASN A 52 7.33 17.62 3.34
C ASN A 52 8.40 18.71 3.52
N GLY A 53 8.99 19.22 2.43
CA GLY A 53 10.04 20.24 2.44
C GLY A 53 11.40 19.73 2.91
N GLN A 54 11.56 18.42 3.04
CA GLN A 54 12.78 17.77 3.52
C GLN A 54 13.55 17.08 2.38
N ALA A 55 14.87 16.98 2.54
CA ALA A 55 15.75 16.37 1.54
C ALA A 55 15.66 14.83 1.52
N GLY A 56 15.25 14.20 2.61
CA GLY A 56 15.01 12.76 2.72
C GLY A 56 13.61 12.46 3.24
N ALA A 57 13.21 11.19 3.22
CA ALA A 57 11.87 10.73 3.60
C ALA A 57 10.72 11.43 2.85
N ASN A 58 10.96 11.93 1.64
CA ASN A 58 9.98 12.66 0.85
C ASN A 58 9.26 11.70 -0.12
N LEU A 59 8.06 11.26 0.24
CA LEU A 59 7.24 10.36 -0.57
C LEU A 59 6.56 11.14 -1.71
N ASP A 60 6.61 10.60 -2.93
CA ASP A 60 5.97 11.20 -4.12
C ASP A 60 4.68 10.45 -4.47
N LYS A 61 4.75 9.14 -4.70
CA LYS A 61 3.61 8.36 -5.19
C LYS A 61 3.63 6.94 -4.66
N MET A 62 2.43 6.40 -4.46
CA MET A 62 2.23 4.98 -4.20
C MET A 62 1.26 4.40 -5.23
N TYR A 63 1.68 3.32 -5.86
CA TYR A 63 0.88 2.55 -6.78
C TYR A 63 0.63 1.17 -6.21
N VAL A 64 -0.58 0.65 -6.42
CA VAL A 64 -0.95 -0.70 -6.02
C VAL A 64 -1.74 -1.36 -7.13
N SER A 65 -1.38 -2.61 -7.40
CA SER A 65 -2.10 -3.51 -8.31
C SER A 65 -2.06 -4.91 -7.71
N TRP A 66 -2.87 -5.82 -8.21
CA TRP A 66 -2.93 -7.18 -7.69
C TRP A 66 -3.36 -8.16 -8.78
N ASP A 67 -3.04 -9.42 -8.60
CA ASP A 67 -3.59 -10.51 -9.41
C ASP A 67 -3.97 -11.70 -8.52
N ASP A 68 -4.25 -12.85 -9.14
CA ASP A 68 -4.70 -14.05 -8.41
C ASP A 68 -3.65 -14.61 -7.43
N GLN A 69 -2.40 -14.15 -7.50
CA GLN A 69 -1.30 -14.68 -6.70
C GLN A 69 -0.58 -13.61 -5.87
N TYR A 70 -0.53 -12.37 -6.34
CA TYR A 70 0.34 -11.34 -5.78
C TYR A 70 -0.35 -9.99 -5.56
N LEU A 71 0.07 -9.31 -4.51
CA LEU A 71 -0.11 -7.87 -4.33
C LEU A 71 1.17 -7.17 -4.81
N TYR A 72 1.01 -6.24 -5.74
CA TYR A 72 2.10 -5.43 -6.28
C TYR A 72 2.04 -4.02 -5.69
N ILE A 73 3.15 -3.56 -5.12
CA ILE A 73 3.26 -2.21 -4.56
C ILE A 73 4.50 -1.54 -5.14
N ALA A 74 4.35 -0.34 -5.67
CA ALA A 74 5.45 0.52 -6.05
C ALA A 74 5.38 1.85 -5.29
N ILE A 75 6.51 2.27 -4.74
CA ILE A 75 6.67 3.58 -4.09
C ILE A 75 7.71 4.37 -4.84
N LYS A 76 7.37 5.62 -5.14
CA LYS A 76 8.29 6.62 -5.67
C LYS A 76 8.54 7.68 -4.60
N THR A 77 9.80 8.08 -4.48
CA THR A 77 10.23 9.15 -3.58
C THR A 77 10.82 10.31 -4.39
N SER A 78 10.85 11.49 -3.78
CA SER A 78 11.51 12.71 -4.27
C SER A 78 12.73 13.06 -3.41
N ASN A 79 13.41 12.04 -2.88
CA ASN A 79 14.57 12.23 -2.01
C ASN A 79 15.76 12.82 -2.81
N THR A 80 16.39 13.86 -2.25
CA THR A 80 17.68 14.39 -2.71
C THR A 80 18.82 14.03 -1.75
N GLN A 81 18.52 13.37 -0.64
CA GLN A 81 19.46 12.79 0.32
C GLN A 81 18.95 11.44 0.86
N SER A 82 19.87 10.55 1.23
CA SER A 82 19.57 9.36 2.03
C SER A 82 19.82 9.66 3.50
N TRP A 83 18.82 9.41 4.34
CA TRP A 83 18.94 9.46 5.79
C TRP A 83 18.80 8.07 6.42
N ASP A 84 19.07 7.04 5.60
CA ASP A 84 18.92 5.63 5.94
C ASP A 84 17.56 5.38 6.57
N VAL A 85 16.51 5.78 5.84
CA VAL A 85 15.13 5.67 6.31
C VAL A 85 14.57 4.31 5.95
N ALA A 86 13.85 3.72 6.90
CA ALA A 86 12.98 2.60 6.63
C ALA A 86 11.61 3.11 6.22
N TYR A 87 11.01 2.43 5.26
CA TYR A 87 9.63 2.62 4.86
C TYR A 87 8.83 1.40 5.31
N GLY A 88 7.71 1.66 5.96
CA GLY A 88 6.80 0.64 6.49
C GLY A 88 5.46 0.66 5.77
N ILE A 89 4.88 -0.52 5.55
CA ILE A 89 3.52 -0.69 5.03
C ILE A 89 2.77 -1.65 5.96
N GLY A 90 1.72 -1.18 6.60
CA GLY A 90 0.77 -2.03 7.33
C GLY A 90 -0.30 -2.59 6.40
N ILE A 91 -0.64 -3.87 6.57
CA ILE A 91 -1.68 -4.58 5.83
C ILE A 91 -2.67 -5.20 6.81
N ASP A 92 -3.95 -4.92 6.58
CA ASP A 92 -5.11 -5.54 7.22
C ASP A 92 -5.85 -6.32 6.13
N VAL A 93 -5.93 -7.64 6.26
CA VAL A 93 -6.51 -8.53 5.24
C VAL A 93 -7.98 -8.83 5.48
N ASP A 94 -8.49 -8.53 6.67
CA ASP A 94 -9.88 -8.70 7.06
C ASP A 94 -10.44 -7.48 7.81
N PRO A 95 -10.49 -6.30 7.15
CA PRO A 95 -10.87 -5.06 7.79
C PRO A 95 -12.28 -5.13 8.37
N GLY A 96 -12.43 -4.62 9.59
CA GLY A 96 -13.68 -4.59 10.36
C GLY A 96 -13.90 -5.76 11.32
N THR A 97 -13.03 -6.77 11.33
CA THR A 97 -13.12 -7.88 12.30
C THR A 97 -12.49 -7.53 13.65
N GLY A 98 -11.49 -6.64 13.67
CA GLY A 98 -10.82 -6.16 14.88
C GLY A 98 -9.86 -7.18 15.51
N ASN A 99 -9.38 -8.16 14.73
CA ASN A 99 -8.43 -9.21 15.11
C ASN A 99 -6.95 -8.75 15.09
N GLY A 100 -6.63 -7.73 14.28
CA GLY A 100 -5.28 -7.22 14.12
C GLY A 100 -4.77 -6.33 15.26
N TYR A 101 -3.56 -5.80 15.10
CA TYR A 101 -2.92 -4.87 16.02
C TYR A 101 -3.43 -3.44 15.81
N VAL A 102 -3.81 -2.77 16.91
CA VAL A 102 -4.47 -1.44 16.86
C VAL A 102 -3.82 -0.37 17.74
N SER A 103 -3.05 -0.76 18.77
CA SER A 103 -2.58 0.18 19.80
C SER A 103 -1.20 -0.16 20.32
N GLY A 104 -0.32 0.85 20.46
CA GLY A 104 1.01 0.71 21.06
C GLY A 104 2.16 0.83 20.07
N GLY A 105 1.88 1.23 18.83
CA GLY A 105 2.86 1.53 17.80
C GLY A 105 2.77 0.62 16.56
N ASP A 106 3.90 0.45 15.90
CA ASP A 106 4.14 -0.56 14.86
C ASP A 106 5.00 -1.71 15.43
N SER A 107 5.27 -2.75 14.65
CA SER A 107 6.13 -3.87 15.06
C SER A 107 7.58 -3.47 15.40
N TRP A 108 8.05 -2.31 14.95
CA TRP A 108 9.35 -1.73 15.29
C TRP A 108 9.29 -0.67 16.40
N GLY A 109 8.12 -0.50 17.04
CA GLY A 109 7.91 0.44 18.13
C GLY A 109 7.81 1.91 17.71
N ARG A 110 7.54 2.21 16.42
CA ARG A 110 7.20 3.57 15.99
C ARG A 110 5.79 3.92 16.43
N SER A 111 5.54 5.18 16.75
CA SER A 111 4.23 5.65 17.22
C SER A 111 3.22 5.83 16.07
N ILE A 112 2.81 4.71 15.47
CA ILE A 112 1.72 4.63 14.48
C ILE A 112 0.56 3.90 15.15
N GLU A 113 -0.67 4.40 14.96
CA GLU A 113 -1.86 3.81 15.59
C GLU A 113 -2.95 3.63 14.54
N PHE A 114 -3.70 2.52 14.64
CA PHE A 114 -4.77 2.17 13.71
C PHE A 114 -6.13 2.25 14.40
N SER A 115 -7.15 2.66 13.65
CA SER A 115 -8.49 2.90 14.21
C SER A 115 -9.57 2.73 13.14
N ASN A 116 -10.84 2.96 13.50
CA ASN A 116 -11.99 2.89 12.61
C ASN A 116 -12.22 1.49 11.98
N GLY A 117 -11.96 0.44 12.76
CA GLY A 117 -12.13 -0.95 12.31
C GLY A 117 -10.98 -1.50 11.47
N PHE A 118 -9.92 -0.71 11.27
CA PHE A 118 -8.66 -1.21 10.71
C PHE A 118 -7.74 -1.68 11.82
N ALA A 119 -7.17 -2.86 11.64
CA ALA A 119 -6.30 -3.54 12.59
C ALA A 119 -5.26 -4.35 11.80
N LEU A 120 -3.97 -4.11 12.02
CA LEU A 120 -2.94 -4.72 11.17
C LEU A 120 -2.76 -6.21 11.45
N ASP A 121 -2.74 -7.01 10.39
CA ASP A 121 -2.30 -8.41 10.42
C ASP A 121 -0.82 -8.55 10.05
N TYR A 122 -0.33 -7.67 9.17
CA TYR A 122 1.04 -7.71 8.68
C TYR A 122 1.67 -6.33 8.58
N GLU A 123 3.00 -6.28 8.70
CA GLU A 123 3.80 -5.11 8.38
C GLU A 123 5.01 -5.50 7.52
N ILE A 124 5.25 -4.73 6.45
CA ILE A 124 6.42 -4.90 5.59
C ILE A 124 7.36 -3.71 5.82
N TYR A 125 8.65 -3.98 6.04
CA TYR A 125 9.70 -2.97 6.09
C TYR A 125 10.80 -3.19 5.07
N PHE A 126 11.29 -2.07 4.54
CA PHE A 126 12.42 -2.01 3.65
C PHE A 126 13.26 -0.77 3.91
N TRP A 127 14.57 -0.89 3.71
CA TRP A 127 15.51 0.22 3.77
C TRP A 127 15.79 0.75 2.38
N TRP A 128 15.91 2.06 2.28
CA TRP A 128 16.51 2.67 1.11
C TRP A 128 17.82 3.35 1.47
N GLY A 129 18.87 2.98 0.76
CA GLY A 129 20.19 3.61 0.88
C GLY A 129 20.63 4.18 -0.47
N TRP A 130 21.32 5.32 -0.45
CA TRP A 130 21.74 6.02 -1.67
C TRP A 130 22.54 5.16 -2.65
N ASN A 131 23.47 4.36 -2.13
CA ASN A 131 24.37 3.53 -2.93
C ASN A 131 23.93 2.07 -3.02
N SER A 132 23.08 1.61 -2.10
CA SER A 132 22.60 0.22 -2.04
C SER A 132 21.25 0.02 -2.71
N GLY A 133 20.52 1.11 -3.00
CA GLY A 133 19.15 1.04 -3.49
C GLY A 133 18.20 0.52 -2.42
N MET A 134 17.14 -0.15 -2.87
CA MET A 134 16.11 -0.71 -2.01
C MET A 134 16.54 -2.09 -1.48
N GLY A 135 16.53 -2.26 -0.17
CA GLY A 135 16.80 -3.54 0.51
C GLY A 135 15.58 -3.98 1.32
N THR A 136 15.34 -5.29 1.38
CA THR A 136 14.33 -5.89 2.26
C THR A 136 14.80 -5.86 3.70
N ASP A 137 13.89 -5.66 4.67
CA ASP A 137 14.20 -5.90 6.08
C ASP A 137 13.33 -7.01 6.68
N ASN A 138 12.06 -6.71 6.97
CA ASN A 138 11.16 -7.68 7.60
C ASN A 138 9.79 -7.77 6.94
N PHE A 139 9.18 -8.95 7.08
CA PHE A 139 7.75 -9.15 6.89
C PHE A 139 7.16 -9.69 8.18
N ASN A 140 6.66 -8.77 9.00
CA ASN A 140 6.19 -9.04 10.35
C ASN A 140 4.73 -9.47 10.32
N THR A 141 4.37 -10.46 11.15
CA THR A 141 3.01 -10.98 11.26
C THR A 141 2.50 -10.82 12.69
N TRP A 142 1.30 -10.26 12.84
CA TRP A 142 0.61 -10.21 14.12
C TRP A 142 0.02 -11.58 14.47
N THR A 143 0.26 -12.04 15.70
CA THR A 143 -0.16 -13.38 16.15
C THR A 143 -1.37 -13.36 17.09
N GLY A 144 -1.94 -12.17 17.35
CA GLY A 144 -2.95 -11.95 18.39
C GLY A 144 -2.38 -11.64 19.77
N SER A 145 -1.11 -11.94 20.03
CA SER A 145 -0.44 -11.62 21.32
C SER A 145 0.94 -10.96 21.18
N GLY A 146 1.44 -10.83 19.96
CA GLY A 146 2.75 -10.25 19.66
C GLY A 146 3.09 -10.32 18.18
N TRP A 147 4.24 -9.75 17.83
CA TRP A 147 4.78 -9.76 16.46
C TRP A 147 5.73 -10.95 16.27
N ASN A 148 5.60 -11.60 15.11
CA ASN A 148 6.61 -12.51 14.57
C ASN A 148 7.42 -11.74 13.52
N TYR A 149 8.76 -11.84 13.55
CA TYR A 149 9.71 -11.00 12.79
C TYR A 149 10.49 -11.75 11.71
#